data_AF-A0A6M8VB90-F1
#
_entry.id   AF-A0A6M8VB90-F1
#
_cell.length_a   1.000
_cell.length_b   1.000
_cell.length_c   1.000
_cell.angle_alpha   90.00
_cell.angle_beta   90.00
_cell.angle_gamma   90.00
#
_symmetry.space_group_name_H-M   'P 1'
#
loop_
_entity.id
_entity.type
_entity.pdbx_description
1 polymer ?
#
loop_
_entity_poly.entity_id
_entity_poly.type
_entity_poly.pdbx_seq_one_letter_code
_entity_poly.pdbx_strand_id
1 'polypeptide(L)'
;MKVKKQKIKLSDAWKKVDFSKTSTLMIIFSNLLVIIFAVVDNLSAVEVLWIYWIQSVIIGVFNFIRIISLKEFTTTGLKRGAGSELSPMKATKVSIAIFFLFHYGFFHFVYAMFLGGFPGITNTHSGNSGLSYLVYTTLVFFISYLIEFVQSIRAQQEVIPNLGAVMFAPYFRIIPMHIIIILGGFLSIIGSAFSVRIDMAIILIFVGIKTFVELLTSAVDFFTSATQMASDNADS
;
A
#
# COMPACT_ATOMS: atom_id res chain seq x y z
N MET A 1 -16.25 -28.91 11.48
CA MET A 1 -15.12 -29.11 10.54
C MET A 1 -14.10 -27.99 10.78
N LYS A 2 -12.90 -28.29 11.30
CA LYS A 2 -11.86 -27.26 11.58
C LYS A 2 -11.23 -26.84 10.25
N VAL A 3 -11.61 -25.68 9.71
CA VAL A 3 -10.92 -25.08 8.57
C VAL A 3 -9.47 -24.83 8.99
N LYS A 4 -8.57 -25.67 8.47
CA LYS A 4 -7.13 -25.59 8.72
C LYS A 4 -6.68 -24.29 8.07
N LYS A 5 -6.41 -23.23 8.86
CA LYS A 5 -5.80 -21.98 8.38
C LYS A 5 -4.53 -22.35 7.60
N GLN A 6 -4.60 -22.42 6.28
CA GLN A 6 -3.43 -22.57 5.43
C GLN A 6 -2.60 -21.32 5.65
N LYS A 7 -1.50 -21.46 6.41
CA LYS A 7 -0.46 -20.44 6.47
C LYS A 7 0.12 -20.36 5.06
N ILE A 8 -0.33 -19.39 4.27
CA ILE A 8 0.26 -19.10 2.96
C ILE A 8 1.73 -18.77 3.22
N LYS A 9 2.64 -19.66 2.82
CA LYS A 9 4.07 -19.38 2.93
C LYS A 9 4.44 -18.41 1.81
N LEU A 10 5.31 -17.46 2.10
CA LEU A 10 5.82 -16.49 1.11
C LEU A 10 6.41 -17.19 -0.12
N SER A 11 7.04 -18.35 0.07
CA SER A 11 7.56 -19.20 -1.02
C SER A 11 6.48 -19.68 -1.99
N ASP A 12 5.28 -19.95 -1.47
CA ASP A 12 4.18 -20.51 -2.25
C ASP A 12 3.44 -19.41 -3.01
N ALA A 13 3.41 -18.18 -2.45
CA ALA A 13 2.92 -16.99 -3.13
C ALA A 13 3.87 -16.55 -4.27
N TRP A 14 5.18 -16.55 -4.02
CA TRP A 14 6.18 -16.17 -5.03
C TRP A 14 6.18 -17.09 -6.25
N LYS A 15 6.09 -18.41 -6.04
CA LYS A 15 6.03 -19.41 -7.14
C LYS A 15 4.83 -19.25 -8.08
N LYS A 16 3.82 -18.48 -7.67
CA LYS A 16 2.57 -18.28 -8.40
C LYS A 16 2.47 -16.90 -9.03
N VAL A 17 3.52 -16.08 -8.93
CA VAL A 17 3.60 -14.82 -9.67
C VAL A 17 3.64 -15.15 -11.16
N ASP A 18 2.58 -14.76 -11.85
CA ASP A 18 2.45 -14.98 -13.29
C ASP A 18 2.88 -13.72 -14.04
N PHE A 19 4.05 -13.79 -14.66
CA PHE A 19 4.64 -12.70 -15.43
C PHE A 19 3.99 -12.47 -16.79
N SER A 20 3.09 -13.35 -17.23
CA SER A 20 2.36 -13.19 -18.49
C SER A 20 1.10 -12.31 -18.35
N LYS A 21 0.63 -12.08 -17.12
CA LYS A 21 -0.56 -11.25 -16.86
C LYS A 21 -0.27 -9.78 -17.09
N THR A 22 -1.19 -9.11 -17.77
CA THR A 22 -1.14 -7.66 -18.01
C THR A 22 -1.03 -6.86 -16.72
N SER A 23 -1.70 -7.27 -15.64
CA SER A 23 -1.59 -6.61 -14.33
C SER A 23 -0.17 -6.66 -13.77
N THR A 24 0.49 -7.82 -13.84
CA THR A 24 1.87 -8.02 -13.38
C THR A 24 2.84 -7.17 -14.18
N LEU A 25 2.68 -7.14 -15.51
CA LEU A 25 3.50 -6.33 -16.40
C LEU A 25 3.32 -4.83 -16.13
N MET A 26 2.09 -4.37 -15.87
CA MET A 26 1.81 -2.97 -15.52
C MET A 26 2.43 -2.58 -14.17
N ILE A 27 2.46 -3.49 -13.18
CA ILE A 27 3.17 -3.26 -11.91
C ILE A 27 4.66 -3.08 -12.16
N ILE A 28 5.29 -3.99 -12.91
CA ILE A 28 6.73 -3.89 -13.20
C ILE A 28 7.05 -2.62 -14.01
N PHE A 29 6.25 -2.34 -15.05
CA PHE A 29 6.42 -1.17 -15.90
C PHE A 29 6.27 0.14 -15.13
N SER A 30 5.24 0.26 -14.29
CA SER A 30 5.03 1.48 -13.47
C SER A 30 6.15 1.71 -12.47
N ASN A 31 6.67 0.66 -11.84
CA ASN A 31 7.82 0.78 -10.93
C ASN A 31 9.12 1.11 -11.69
N LEU A 32 9.30 0.58 -12.91
CA LEU A 32 10.44 0.92 -13.77
C LEU A 32 10.40 2.38 -14.23
N LEU A 33 9.21 2.90 -14.56
CA LEU A 33 9.04 4.33 -14.88
C LEU A 33 9.48 5.23 -13.73
N VAL A 34 9.21 4.85 -12.48
CA VAL A 34 9.67 5.62 -11.32
C VAL A 34 11.19 5.67 -11.25
N ILE A 35 11.89 4.57 -11.57
CA ILE A 35 13.35 4.56 -11.64
C ILE A 35 13.84 5.46 -12.79
N ILE A 36 13.20 5.37 -13.96
CA ILE A 36 13.56 6.19 -15.12
C ILE A 36 13.41 7.68 -14.81
N PHE A 37 12.28 8.11 -14.25
CA PHE A 37 12.07 9.51 -13.85
C PHE A 37 13.05 9.94 -12.76
N ALA A 38 13.33 9.08 -11.78
CA ALA A 38 14.35 9.38 -10.78
C ALA A 38 15.74 9.64 -11.38
N VAL A 39 16.13 8.88 -12.41
CA VAL A 39 17.42 9.05 -13.10
C VAL A 39 17.43 10.26 -14.03
N VAL A 40 16.39 10.43 -14.85
CA VAL A 40 16.30 11.50 -15.85
C VAL A 40 16.16 12.86 -15.18
N ASP A 41 15.26 12.97 -14.20
CA ASP A 41 14.95 14.22 -13.50
C ASP A 41 15.86 14.45 -12.28
N ASN A 42 16.82 13.55 -12.02
CA ASN A 42 17.73 13.59 -10.86
C ASN A 42 16.99 13.75 -9.53
N LEU A 43 15.85 13.06 -9.37
CA LEU A 43 15.07 13.12 -8.14
C LEU A 43 15.89 12.57 -6.98
N SER A 44 15.91 13.31 -5.88
CA SER A 44 16.42 12.81 -4.62
C SER A 44 15.56 11.66 -4.11
N ALA A 45 16.15 10.78 -3.29
CA ALA A 45 15.40 9.71 -2.64
C ALA A 45 14.21 10.26 -1.83
N VAL A 46 14.35 11.45 -1.25
CA VAL A 46 13.29 12.12 -0.48
C VAL A 46 12.13 12.56 -1.32
N GLU A 47 12.37 13.12 -2.50
CA GLU A 47 11.31 13.52 -3.40
C GLU A 47 10.49 12.31 -3.83
N VAL A 48 11.15 11.21 -4.18
CA VAL A 48 10.48 9.93 -4.49
C VAL A 48 9.64 9.46 -3.29
N LEU A 49 10.21 9.46 -2.09
CA LEU A 49 9.50 9.05 -0.87
C LEU A 49 8.32 9.95 -0.52
N TRP A 50 8.39 11.26 -0.77
CA TRP A 50 7.26 12.18 -0.60
C TRP A 50 6.13 11.88 -1.59
N ILE A 51 6.45 11.60 -2.86
CA ILE A 51 5.46 11.21 -3.87
C ILE A 51 4.72 9.94 -3.41
N TYR A 52 5.47 8.94 -2.95
CA TYR A 52 4.89 7.70 -2.42
C TYR A 52 4.10 7.90 -1.12
N TRP A 53 4.58 8.77 -0.23
CA TRP A 53 3.87 9.11 0.99
C TRP A 53 2.50 9.72 0.68
N ILE A 54 2.43 10.68 -0.26
CA ILE A 54 1.16 11.29 -0.68
C ILE A 54 0.24 10.25 -1.31
N GLN A 55 0.77 9.39 -2.20
CA GLN A 55 0.01 8.31 -2.81
C GLN A 55 -0.64 7.43 -1.72
N SER A 56 0.13 7.05 -0.70
CA SER A 56 -0.33 6.25 0.43
C SER A 56 -1.43 6.97 1.23
N VAL A 57 -1.26 8.26 1.52
CA VAL A 57 -2.29 9.08 2.19
C VAL A 57 -3.59 9.12 1.40
N ILE A 58 -3.52 9.36 0.08
CA ILE A 58 -4.69 9.36 -0.81
C ILE A 58 -5.44 8.03 -0.70
N ILE A 59 -4.72 6.92 -0.83
CA ILE A 59 -5.29 5.57 -0.70
C ILE A 59 -5.96 5.38 0.67
N GLY A 60 -5.31 5.84 1.74
CA GLY A 60 -5.86 5.80 3.10
C GLY A 60 -7.19 6.56 3.22
N VAL A 61 -7.27 7.78 2.69
CA VAL A 61 -8.49 8.59 2.70
C VAL A 61 -9.62 7.89 1.96
N PHE A 62 -9.38 7.41 0.75
CA PHE A 62 -10.40 6.70 -0.02
C PHE A 62 -10.79 5.37 0.63
N ASN A 63 -9.86 4.67 1.29
CA ASN A 63 -10.18 3.45 2.03
C ASN A 63 -11.05 3.74 3.26
N PHE A 64 -10.79 4.85 3.97
CA PHE A 64 -11.66 5.31 5.05
C PHE A 64 -13.08 5.59 4.54
N ILE A 65 -13.22 6.31 3.42
CA ILE A 65 -14.51 6.57 2.76
C ILE A 65 -15.16 5.23 2.36
N ARG A 66 -14.38 4.27 1.87
CA ARG A 66 -14.86 2.93 1.52
C ARG A 66 -15.47 2.22 2.72
N ILE A 67 -14.74 2.18 3.85
CA ILE A 67 -15.21 1.52 5.08
C ILE A 67 -16.53 2.12 5.54
N ILE A 68 -16.66 3.45 5.62
CA ILE A 68 -17.91 4.09 6.09
C ILE A 68 -19.08 3.88 5.12
N SER A 69 -18.78 3.75 3.82
CA SER A 69 -19.78 3.60 2.75
C SER A 69 -20.30 2.16 2.58
N LEU A 70 -19.71 1.17 3.27
CA LEU A 70 -20.18 -0.22 3.22
C LEU A 70 -21.64 -0.34 3.71
N LYS A 71 -22.50 -0.87 2.85
CA LYS A 71 -23.91 -1.16 3.17
C LYS A 71 -24.07 -2.51 3.86
N GLU A 72 -23.46 -3.54 3.28
CA GLU A 72 -23.39 -4.90 3.82
C GLU A 72 -21.92 -5.30 3.98
N PHE A 73 -21.59 -6.00 5.05
CA PHE A 73 -20.22 -6.46 5.31
C PHE A 73 -20.20 -7.64 6.28
N THR A 74 -19.20 -8.49 6.14
CA THR A 74 -18.93 -9.56 7.11
C THR A 74 -17.84 -9.13 8.09
N THR A 75 -17.92 -9.63 9.32
CA THR A 75 -16.91 -9.43 10.37
C THR A 75 -16.13 -10.71 10.67
N THR A 76 -16.23 -11.71 9.78
CA THR A 76 -15.60 -13.01 9.94
C THR A 76 -14.11 -12.85 10.20
N GLY A 77 -13.62 -13.45 11.29
CA GLY A 77 -12.22 -13.34 11.72
C GLY A 77 -11.84 -12.09 12.53
N LEU A 78 -12.71 -11.07 12.63
CA LEU A 78 -12.54 -9.97 13.58
C LEU A 78 -13.10 -10.36 14.95
N LYS A 79 -12.20 -10.63 15.89
CA LYS A 79 -12.55 -11.06 17.25
C LYS A 79 -12.25 -9.96 18.26
N ARG A 80 -13.11 -9.83 19.27
CA ARG A 80 -12.83 -9.02 20.46
C ARG A 80 -12.22 -9.91 21.54
N GLY A 81 -10.90 -9.86 21.70
CA GLY A 81 -10.17 -10.68 22.67
C GLY A 81 -10.28 -12.19 22.40
N ALA A 82 -10.39 -13.00 23.47
CA ALA A 82 -10.59 -14.46 23.40
C ALA A 82 -12.05 -14.87 23.09
N GLY A 83 -12.92 -13.94 22.67
CA GLY A 83 -14.36 -14.14 22.46
C GLY A 83 -14.83 -14.18 21.00
N SER A 84 -16.16 -14.24 20.85
CA SER A 84 -16.93 -14.33 19.60
C SER A 84 -16.65 -13.21 18.59
N GLU A 85 -17.02 -13.46 17.32
CA GLU A 85 -16.86 -12.49 16.23
C GLU A 85 -17.64 -11.20 16.53
N LEU A 86 -17.10 -10.05 16.10
CA LEU A 86 -17.79 -8.77 16.25
C LEU A 86 -19.12 -8.82 15.50
N SER A 87 -20.20 -8.35 16.12
CA SER A 87 -21.49 -8.26 15.41
C SER A 87 -21.37 -7.26 14.24
N PRO A 88 -21.89 -7.59 13.03
CA PRO A 88 -21.84 -6.74 11.85
C PRO A 88 -22.84 -5.57 11.96
N MET A 89 -22.62 -4.70 12.94
CA MET A 89 -23.46 -3.54 13.25
C MET A 89 -22.80 -2.25 12.75
N LYS A 90 -23.62 -1.23 12.47
CA LYS A 90 -23.14 0.12 12.09
C LYS A 90 -22.10 0.68 13.10
N ALA A 91 -22.28 0.41 14.39
CA ALA A 91 -21.34 0.82 15.43
C ALA A 91 -19.94 0.19 15.26
N THR A 92 -19.87 -1.09 14.92
CA THR A 92 -18.60 -1.81 14.63
C THR A 92 -17.88 -1.19 13.45
N LYS A 93 -18.63 -0.89 12.37
CA LYS A 93 -18.09 -0.24 11.16
C LYS A 93 -17.48 1.12 11.47
N VAL A 94 -18.20 1.98 12.20
CA VAL A 94 -17.73 3.32 12.58
C VAL A 94 -16.51 3.22 13.49
N SER A 95 -16.53 2.35 14.49
CA SER A 95 -15.39 2.14 15.40
C SER A 95 -14.13 1.71 14.63
N ILE A 96 -14.26 0.77 13.69
CA ILE A 96 -13.15 0.32 12.83
C ILE A 96 -12.67 1.42 11.89
N ALA A 97 -13.57 2.21 11.30
CA ALA A 97 -13.20 3.34 10.46
C ALA A 97 -12.39 4.39 11.23
N ILE A 98 -12.82 4.73 12.45
CA ILE A 98 -12.12 5.67 13.33
C ILE A 98 -10.76 5.11 13.74
N PHE A 99 -10.70 3.84 14.18
CA PHE A 99 -9.45 3.16 14.50
C PHE A 99 -8.48 3.20 13.31
N PHE A 100 -8.98 2.87 12.11
CA PHE A 100 -8.19 2.94 10.89
C PHE A 100 -7.64 4.34 10.65
N LEU A 101 -8.48 5.38 10.71
CA LEU A 101 -8.08 6.77 10.49
C LEU A 101 -6.97 7.21 11.44
N PHE A 102 -7.14 6.95 12.75
CA PHE A 102 -6.14 7.31 13.75
C PHE A 102 -4.87 6.49 13.61
N HIS A 103 -4.96 5.17 13.49
CA HIS A 103 -3.79 4.29 13.44
C HIS A 103 -2.99 4.50 12.15
N TYR A 104 -3.67 4.47 11.00
CA TYR A 104 -3.05 4.70 9.70
C TYR A 104 -2.50 6.13 9.59
N GLY A 105 -3.27 7.13 10.01
CA GLY A 105 -2.85 8.53 10.01
C GLY A 105 -1.66 8.79 10.92
N PHE A 106 -1.61 8.17 12.10
CA PHE A 106 -0.49 8.30 13.03
C PHE A 106 0.84 7.83 12.42
N PHE A 107 0.87 6.67 11.74
CA PHE A 107 2.08 6.23 11.05
C PHE A 107 2.51 7.18 9.94
N HIS A 108 1.55 7.71 9.16
CA HIS A 108 1.87 8.69 8.11
C HIS A 108 2.39 10.00 8.68
N PHE A 109 1.86 10.44 9.81
CA PHE A 109 2.37 11.61 10.52
C PHE A 109 3.82 11.39 10.97
N VAL A 110 4.11 10.25 11.60
CA VAL A 110 5.49 9.89 12.01
C VAL A 110 6.42 9.88 10.79
N TYR A 111 5.99 9.33 9.66
CA TYR A 111 6.78 9.36 8.43
C TYR A 111 7.04 10.75 7.90
N ALA A 112 6.04 11.64 7.92
CA ALA A 112 6.22 13.01 7.50
C ALA A 112 7.27 13.72 8.38
N MET A 113 7.29 13.43 9.69
CA MET A 113 8.35 13.95 10.58
C MET A 113 9.74 13.40 10.21
N PHE A 114 9.86 12.11 9.87
CA PHE A 114 11.14 11.55 9.42
C PHE A 114 11.58 12.10 8.05
N LEU A 115 10.66 12.26 7.11
CA LEU A 115 10.97 12.79 5.77
C LEU A 115 11.33 14.28 5.79
N GLY A 116 10.68 15.07 6.65
CA GLY A 116 10.90 16.51 6.75
C GLY A 116 11.93 16.95 7.79
N GLY A 117 12.21 16.13 8.81
CA GLY A 117 12.99 16.51 9.99
C GLY A 117 14.37 15.88 10.10
N PHE A 118 14.72 14.89 9.28
CA PHE A 118 15.99 14.16 9.41
C PHE A 118 17.07 14.73 8.45
N PRO A 119 18.13 15.39 8.96
CA PRO A 119 19.10 16.13 8.14
C PRO A 119 19.82 15.30 7.07
N GLY A 120 20.03 14.01 7.32
CA GLY A 120 20.66 13.12 6.36
C GLY A 120 19.73 12.71 5.21
N ILE A 121 18.42 12.75 5.43
CA ILE A 121 17.42 12.40 4.43
C ILE A 121 17.15 13.66 3.58
N THR A 122 17.02 14.84 4.19
CA THR A 122 16.60 16.11 3.57
C THR A 122 17.55 16.76 2.55
N ASN A 123 18.41 16.03 1.84
CA ASN A 123 19.14 16.54 0.67
C ASN A 123 18.18 16.78 -0.50
N THR A 124 17.28 17.74 -0.32
CA THR A 124 16.41 18.25 -1.36
C THR A 124 17.27 19.15 -2.24
N HIS A 125 17.51 18.74 -3.49
CA HIS A 125 17.97 19.67 -4.49
C HIS A 125 16.82 20.65 -4.74
N SER A 126 16.93 21.83 -4.16
CA SER A 126 15.96 22.92 -4.18
C SER A 126 15.87 23.59 -5.56
N GLY A 127 15.54 22.79 -6.58
CA GLY A 127 15.03 23.28 -7.86
C GLY A 127 13.52 23.50 -7.77
N ASN A 128 13.01 24.50 -8.50
CA ASN A 128 11.56 24.75 -8.63
C ASN A 128 10.79 23.55 -9.25
N SER A 129 11.52 22.57 -9.80
CA SER A 129 11.02 21.34 -10.41
C SER A 129 10.41 20.35 -9.40
N GLY A 130 11.03 20.14 -8.23
CA GLY A 130 10.61 19.08 -7.28
C GLY A 130 9.18 19.26 -6.75
N LEU A 131 8.82 20.51 -6.38
CA LEU A 131 7.46 20.84 -5.96
C LEU A 131 6.43 20.67 -7.09
N SER A 132 6.80 21.03 -8.32
CA SER A 132 5.90 20.85 -9.46
C SER A 132 5.63 19.38 -9.76
N TYR A 133 6.66 18.52 -9.71
CA TYR A 133 6.52 17.07 -9.85
C TYR A 133 5.65 16.47 -8.75
N LEU A 134 5.84 16.90 -7.51
CA LEU A 134 5.01 16.47 -6.39
C LEU A 134 3.54 16.83 -6.63
N VAL A 135 3.23 18.04 -7.09
CA VAL A 135 1.85 18.46 -7.41
C VAL A 135 1.27 17.64 -8.57
N TYR A 136 2.00 17.50 -9.69
CA TYR A 136 1.50 16.75 -10.85
C TYR A 136 1.25 15.28 -10.52
N THR A 137 2.20 14.61 -9.86
CA THR A 137 2.05 13.22 -9.45
C THR A 137 0.89 13.06 -8.47
N THR A 138 0.77 13.94 -7.48
CA THR A 138 -0.36 13.97 -6.55
C THR A 138 -1.70 14.03 -7.29
N LEU A 139 -1.85 14.97 -8.23
CA LEU A 139 -3.09 15.13 -9.01
C LEU A 139 -3.40 13.90 -9.87
N VAL A 140 -2.40 13.37 -10.58
CA VAL A 140 -2.57 12.18 -11.43
C VAL A 140 -2.96 10.95 -10.61
N PHE A 141 -2.31 10.73 -9.47
CA PHE A 141 -2.65 9.62 -8.57
C PHE A 141 -4.02 9.82 -7.92
N PHE A 142 -4.35 11.05 -7.51
CA PHE A 142 -5.65 11.35 -6.94
C PHE A 142 -6.79 11.08 -7.93
N ILE A 143 -6.65 11.54 -9.18
CA ILE A 143 -7.64 11.32 -10.23
C ILE A 143 -7.76 9.83 -10.56
N SER A 144 -6.62 9.14 -10.75
CA SER A 144 -6.62 7.71 -11.03
C SER A 144 -7.33 6.91 -9.94
N TYR A 145 -6.99 7.20 -8.67
CA TYR A 145 -7.60 6.50 -7.54
C TYR A 145 -9.06 6.87 -7.34
N LEU A 146 -9.46 8.11 -7.65
CA LEU A 146 -10.85 8.54 -7.63
C LEU A 146 -11.68 7.76 -8.67
N ILE A 147 -11.16 7.58 -9.88
CA ILE A 147 -11.81 6.80 -10.95
C ILE A 147 -11.97 5.35 -10.51
N GLU A 148 -10.90 4.71 -10.02
CA GLU A 148 -10.95 3.34 -9.48
C GLU A 148 -11.94 3.22 -8.33
N PHE A 149 -11.95 4.19 -7.41
CA PHE A 149 -12.88 4.20 -6.28
C PHE A 149 -14.34 4.25 -6.75
N VAL A 150 -14.68 5.16 -7.67
CA VAL A 150 -16.04 5.28 -8.23
C VAL A 150 -16.46 4.00 -8.95
N GLN A 151 -15.57 3.41 -9.75
CA GLN A 151 -15.83 2.12 -10.41
C GLN A 151 -16.05 1.00 -9.39
N SER A 152 -15.22 0.94 -8.35
CA SER A 152 -15.32 -0.08 -7.30
C SER A 152 -16.61 0.02 -6.48
N ILE A 153 -17.17 1.22 -6.32
CA ILE A 153 -18.46 1.43 -5.64
C ILE A 153 -19.62 0.99 -6.53
N ARG A 154 -19.52 1.19 -7.84
CA ARG A 154 -20.53 0.71 -8.82
C ARG A 154 -20.54 -0.82 -8.93
N ALA A 155 -19.36 -1.45 -8.88
CA ALA A 155 -19.20 -2.91 -8.95
C ALA A 155 -19.52 -3.66 -7.63
N GLN A 156 -19.71 -2.95 -6.51
CA GLN A 156 -19.95 -3.53 -5.18
C GLN A 156 -21.33 -4.20 -5.01
N GLN A 157 -22.09 -4.43 -6.08
CA GLN A 157 -23.43 -5.03 -6.00
C GLN A 157 -23.43 -6.56 -5.86
N GLU A 158 -22.30 -7.24 -6.12
CA GLU A 158 -22.31 -8.71 -6.25
C GLU A 158 -21.58 -9.48 -5.13
N VAL A 159 -20.75 -8.84 -4.30
CA VAL A 159 -19.96 -9.54 -3.26
C VAL A 159 -19.96 -8.76 -1.94
N ILE A 160 -20.35 -9.42 -0.85
CA ILE A 160 -20.34 -8.85 0.51
C ILE A 160 -18.88 -8.82 1.03
N PRO A 161 -18.25 -7.64 1.20
CA PRO A 161 -16.85 -7.57 1.59
C PRO A 161 -16.63 -7.86 3.08
N ASN A 162 -15.47 -8.41 3.42
CA ASN A 162 -15.04 -8.57 4.80
C ASN A 162 -14.45 -7.26 5.34
N LEU A 163 -14.99 -6.76 6.46
CA LEU A 163 -14.60 -5.49 7.05
C LEU A 163 -13.13 -5.45 7.48
N GLY A 164 -12.59 -6.58 7.98
CA GLY A 164 -11.19 -6.69 8.36
C GLY A 164 -10.27 -6.63 7.15
N ALA A 165 -10.61 -7.34 6.08
CA ALA A 165 -9.86 -7.31 4.83
C ALA A 165 -9.82 -5.90 4.21
N VAL A 166 -10.95 -5.20 4.18
CA VAL A 166 -11.02 -3.80 3.69
C VAL A 166 -10.19 -2.86 4.57
N MET A 167 -10.23 -3.03 5.89
CA MET A 167 -9.43 -2.21 6.81
C MET A 167 -7.92 -2.42 6.61
N PHE A 168 -7.47 -3.66 6.42
CA PHE A 168 -6.05 -4.00 6.30
C PHE A 168 -5.48 -3.86 4.88
N ALA A 169 -6.33 -3.77 3.85
CA ALA A 169 -5.90 -3.65 2.46
C ALA A 169 -4.77 -2.62 2.21
N PRO A 170 -4.83 -1.37 2.71
CA PRO A 170 -3.79 -0.38 2.45
C PRO A 170 -2.50 -0.61 3.26
N TYR A 171 -2.46 -1.51 4.25
CA TYR A 171 -1.29 -1.71 5.11
C TYR A 171 -0.12 -2.36 4.36
N PHE A 172 -0.41 -3.19 3.35
CA PHE A 172 0.64 -3.76 2.51
C PHE A 172 1.48 -2.67 1.83
N ARG A 173 0.88 -1.53 1.51
CA ARG A 173 1.58 -0.40 0.87
C ARG A 173 2.43 0.42 1.85
N ILE A 174 2.18 0.29 3.16
CA ILE A 174 3.00 0.92 4.21
C ILE A 174 4.32 0.15 4.43
N ILE A 175 4.35 -1.15 4.15
CA ILE A 175 5.53 -2.00 4.42
C ILE A 175 6.81 -1.48 3.74
N PRO A 176 6.82 -1.14 2.44
CA PRO A 176 8.01 -0.57 1.80
C PRO A 176 8.47 0.74 2.47
N MET A 177 7.52 1.59 2.88
CA MET A 177 7.81 2.86 3.57
C MET A 177 8.40 2.63 4.96
N HIS A 178 7.89 1.68 5.75
CA HIS A 178 8.48 1.31 7.04
C HIS A 178 9.93 0.86 6.87
N ILE A 179 10.17 -0.05 5.92
CA ILE A 179 11.49 -0.63 5.72
C ILE A 179 12.48 0.46 5.27
N ILE A 180 12.08 1.32 4.33
CA ILE A 180 13.00 2.35 3.82
C ILE A 180 13.22 3.51 4.79
N ILE A 181 12.27 3.86 5.66
CA ILE A 181 12.53 4.90 6.66
C ILE A 181 13.52 4.39 7.70
N ILE A 182 13.40 3.12 8.13
CA ILE A 182 14.32 2.49 9.07
C ILE A 182 15.71 2.32 8.43
N LEU A 183 15.77 1.71 7.24
CA LEU A 183 17.03 1.44 6.54
C LEU A 183 17.65 2.71 5.97
N GLY A 184 16.85 3.58 5.37
CA GLY A 184 17.26 4.83 4.75
C GLY A 184 17.81 5.83 5.76
N GLY A 185 17.25 5.91 6.97
CA GLY A 185 17.85 6.68 8.06
C GLY A 185 19.26 6.19 8.40
N PHE A 186 19.45 4.87 8.47
CA PHE A 186 20.75 4.26 8.75
C PHE A 186 21.75 4.43 7.59
N LEU A 187 21.32 4.18 6.35
CA LEU A 187 22.13 4.33 5.13
C LEU A 187 22.53 5.79 4.89
N SER A 188 21.64 6.72 5.17
CA SER A 188 21.90 8.15 5.05
C SER A 188 22.99 8.61 6.01
N ILE A 189 22.95 8.18 7.28
CA ILE A 189 24.00 8.47 8.26
C ILE A 189 25.36 7.94 7.75
N ILE A 190 25.39 6.71 7.24
CA ILE A 190 26.61 6.13 6.66
C ILE A 190 27.07 6.92 5.43
N GLY A 191 26.18 7.22 4.48
CA GLY A 191 26.52 7.96 3.26
C GLY A 191 27.08 9.34 3.52
N SER A 192 26.50 10.06 4.49
CA SER A 192 27.03 11.35 4.95
C SER A 192 28.43 11.23 5.58
N ALA A 193 28.68 10.17 6.35
CA ALA A 193 29.99 9.91 6.96
C ALA A 193 31.09 9.59 5.93
N PHE A 194 30.73 8.95 4.81
CA PHE A 194 31.67 8.56 3.75
C PHE A 194 31.62 9.43 2.48
N SER A 195 30.83 10.52 2.48
CA SER A 195 30.61 11.40 1.31
C SER A 195 30.18 10.66 0.03
N VAL A 196 29.43 9.56 0.17
CA VAL A 196 28.93 8.75 -0.96
C VAL A 196 27.50 9.19 -1.30
N ARG A 197 27.19 9.33 -2.59
CA ARG A 197 25.80 9.54 -3.04
C ARG A 197 25.02 8.23 -2.95
N ILE A 198 24.16 8.10 -1.95
CA ILE A 198 23.37 6.87 -1.67
C ILE A 198 21.93 6.98 -2.23
N ASP A 199 21.53 8.12 -2.81
CA ASP A 199 20.17 8.36 -3.28
C ASP A 199 19.68 7.29 -4.27
N MET A 200 20.50 6.96 -5.27
CA MET A 200 20.17 5.91 -6.25
C MET A 200 20.04 4.53 -5.60
N ALA A 201 20.89 4.20 -4.62
CA ALA A 201 20.79 2.93 -3.91
C ALA A 201 19.50 2.86 -3.08
N ILE A 202 19.12 3.94 -2.39
CA ILE A 202 17.86 4.02 -1.63
C ILE A 202 16.66 3.87 -2.56
N ILE A 203 16.65 4.56 -3.71
CA ILE A 203 15.56 4.47 -4.69
C ILE A 203 15.45 3.05 -5.25
N LEU A 204 16.56 2.43 -5.64
CA LEU A 204 16.55 1.05 -6.17
C LEU A 204 16.09 0.03 -5.13
N ILE A 205 16.56 0.14 -3.89
CA ILE A 205 16.12 -0.73 -2.78
C ILE A 205 14.63 -0.51 -2.51
N PHE A 206 14.18 0.74 -2.43
CA PHE A 206 12.80 1.08 -2.17
C PHE A 206 11.86 0.55 -3.26
N VAL A 207 12.15 0.87 -4.53
CA VAL A 207 11.33 0.42 -5.66
C VAL A 207 11.38 -1.10 -5.78
N GLY A 208 12.51 -1.74 -5.50
CA GLY A 208 12.63 -3.20 -5.46
C GLY A 208 11.73 -3.84 -4.41
N ILE A 209 11.79 -3.37 -3.16
CA ILE A 209 10.93 -3.83 -2.06
C ILE A 209 9.46 -3.59 -2.40
N LYS A 210 9.15 -2.39 -2.90
CA LYS A 210 7.79 -2.02 -3.30
C LYS A 210 7.24 -2.96 -4.36
N THR A 211 7.97 -3.15 -5.45
CA THR A 211 7.59 -4.05 -6.54
C THR A 211 7.38 -5.46 -6.03
N PHE A 212 8.29 -5.96 -5.17
CA PHE A 212 8.16 -7.29 -4.57
C PHE A 212 6.87 -7.44 -3.75
N VAL A 213 6.55 -6.46 -2.90
CA VAL A 213 5.31 -6.48 -2.10
C VAL A 213 4.07 -6.43 -3.00
N GLU A 214 4.05 -5.57 -4.03
CA GLU A 214 2.93 -5.45 -4.96
C GLU A 214 2.69 -6.74 -5.77
N LEU A 215 3.76 -7.41 -6.22
CA LEU A 215 3.69 -8.70 -6.91
C LEU A 215 3.12 -9.79 -5.99
N LEU A 216 3.56 -9.84 -4.74
CA LEU A 216 3.03 -10.79 -3.76
C LEU A 216 1.55 -10.55 -3.49
N THR A 217 1.14 -9.30 -3.28
CA THR A 217 -0.27 -8.95 -3.05
C THR A 217 -1.12 -9.34 -4.25
N SER A 218 -0.69 -9.01 -5.47
CA SER A 218 -1.42 -9.37 -6.70
C SER A 218 -1.56 -10.89 -6.89
N ALA A 219 -0.55 -11.68 -6.49
CA ALA A 219 -0.61 -13.13 -6.55
C ALA A 219 -1.58 -13.72 -5.49
N VAL A 220 -1.65 -13.12 -4.30
CA VAL A 220 -2.55 -13.54 -3.23
C VAL A 220 -4.00 -13.20 -3.56
N ASP A 221 -4.29 -12.00 -4.05
CA ASP A 221 -5.66 -11.59 -4.40
C ASP A 221 -6.26 -12.51 -5.47
N PHE A 222 -5.47 -12.89 -6.48
CA PHE A 222 -5.88 -13.88 -7.48
C PHE A 222 -6.25 -15.23 -6.86
N PHE A 223 -5.52 -15.68 -5.84
CA PHE A 223 -5.79 -16.95 -5.17
C PHE A 223 -7.06 -16.89 -4.32
N THR A 224 -7.30 -15.79 -3.60
CA THR A 224 -8.53 -15.62 -2.82
C THR A 224 -9.75 -15.63 -3.75
N SER A 225 -9.69 -14.93 -4.88
CA SER A 225 -10.77 -14.95 -5.88
C SER A 225 -10.97 -16.35 -6.51
N ALA A 226 -9.89 -17.04 -6.89
CA ALA A 226 -9.99 -18.37 -7.52
C ALA A 226 -10.49 -19.47 -6.55
N THR A 227 -10.08 -19.40 -5.29
CA THR A 227 -10.53 -20.37 -4.26
C THR A 227 -12.00 -20.19 -3.94
N GLN A 228 -12.47 -18.94 -3.91
CA GLN A 228 -13.87 -18.62 -3.64
C GLN A 228 -14.79 -19.07 -4.80
N MET A 229 -14.35 -18.90 -6.05
CA MET A 229 -15.06 -19.46 -7.22
C MET A 229 -15.10 -20.99 -7.22
N ALA A 230 -14.07 -21.67 -6.69
CA ALA A 230 -14.04 -23.13 -6.63
C ALA A 230 -14.93 -23.70 -5.51
N SER A 231 -15.12 -22.99 -4.40
CA SER A 231 -16.08 -23.40 -3.36
C SER A 231 -17.52 -23.21 -3.80
N ASP A 232 -17.82 -22.09 -4.46
CA ASP A 232 -19.19 -21.77 -4.87
C ASP A 232 -19.72 -22.74 -5.95
N ASN A 233 -18.84 -23.28 -6.80
CA ASN A 233 -19.17 -24.31 -7.79
C ASN A 233 -19.21 -25.74 -7.22
N ALA A 234 -18.71 -25.98 -6.01
CA ALA A 234 -18.72 -27.30 -5.38
C ALA A 234 -19.96 -27.53 -4.49
N ASP A 235 -20.63 -26.44 -4.08
CA ASP A 235 -21.88 -26.45 -3.31
C ASP A 235 -23.14 -26.23 -4.18
N SER A 236 -22.98 -26.15 -5.52
CA SER A 236 -24.05 -26.07 -6.54
C SER A 236 -24.25 -27.39 -7.26
#